data_AF-A0A6G6KCD9-F1
#
_entry.id   AF-A0A6G6KCD9-F1
#
_cell.length_a   1.000
_cell.length_b   1.000
_cell.length_c   1.000
_cell.angle_alpha   90.00
_cell.angle_beta   90.00
_cell.angle_gamma   90.00
#
_symmetry.space_group_name_H-M   'P 1'
#
loop_
_entity.id
_entity.type
_entity.pdbx_description
1 polymer ?
#
loop_
_entity_poly.entity_id
_entity_poly.type
_entity_poly.pdbx_seq_one_letter_code
_entity_poly.pdbx_strand_id
1 'polypeptide(L)'
;MLWKVLSIFSAILLAAGAYFANHNRSVHEQERAMGERAEKHLKDTQAVIKEIAEVKTQRDEELKTAETKRDQIKGQVTQVETDTTGKVAEVELLKKSHEEVSKQLTQLEEQIRKAGDIKKLVADIEGLNKEKDASVAEVTNKDQQLAFADEKIKKVASEIINMGEVQKRMRAGVIAPDFTARVAAPFNEFGFVILNKGNVGGMIANALLNVKRGRYVVAQLKVRDVEQSSSVADVIPGTLAQGETIRPGDLVVAAPLPPAPAPAPAGAGATTPGTPATPAAPGAPSADPFGAAPAAPAGGMAPAAPAADPFGAAPGGMAPAAPAAPGGADPFAPAPGAAPAPAPAPAPAPAAGADPFAPTPGKQ
;
A
#
# COMPACT_ATOMS: atom_id res chain seq x y z
N MET A 1 -12.06 -37.78 163.41
CA MET A 1 -12.81 -36.79 162.62
C MET A 1 -12.01 -36.22 161.43
N LEU A 2 -10.70 -36.01 161.55
CA LEU A 2 -9.85 -35.37 160.52
C LEU A 2 -9.77 -36.09 159.15
N TRP A 3 -9.70 -37.43 159.13
CA TRP A 3 -9.63 -38.22 157.88
C TRP A 3 -10.88 -38.10 157.00
N LYS A 4 -12.08 -37.98 157.61
CA LYS A 4 -13.34 -37.81 156.87
C LYS A 4 -13.42 -36.43 156.22
N VAL A 5 -12.95 -35.38 156.92
CA VAL A 5 -12.88 -34.01 156.39
C VAL A 5 -11.88 -33.93 155.23
N LEU A 6 -10.72 -34.58 155.35
CA LEU A 6 -9.71 -34.63 154.29
C LEU A 6 -10.22 -35.39 153.04
N SER A 7 -10.93 -36.50 153.23
CA SER A 7 -11.52 -37.28 152.13
C SER A 7 -12.62 -36.52 151.38
N ILE A 8 -13.46 -35.76 152.10
CA ILE A 8 -14.50 -34.91 151.48
C ILE A 8 -13.84 -33.77 150.71
N PHE A 9 -12.82 -33.13 151.29
CA PHE A 9 -12.09 -32.06 150.63
C PHE A 9 -11.36 -32.55 149.37
N SER A 10 -10.77 -33.74 149.41
CA SER A 10 -10.18 -34.40 148.24
C SER A 10 -11.21 -34.74 147.16
N ALA A 11 -12.42 -35.18 147.54
CA ALA A 11 -13.48 -35.47 146.57
C ALA A 11 -14.00 -34.20 145.88
N ILE A 12 -14.11 -33.09 146.62
CA ILE A 12 -14.47 -31.78 146.04
C ILE A 12 -13.38 -31.27 145.10
N LEU A 13 -12.10 -31.41 145.47
CA LEU A 13 -10.98 -31.06 144.61
C LEU A 13 -10.93 -31.89 143.32
N LEU A 14 -11.21 -33.19 143.39
CA LEU A 14 -11.30 -34.05 142.21
C LEU A 14 -12.52 -33.72 141.34
N ALA A 15 -13.67 -33.42 141.93
CA ALA A 15 -14.86 -32.99 141.19
C ALA A 15 -14.63 -31.65 140.48
N ALA A 16 -13.98 -30.69 141.15
CA ALA A 16 -13.55 -29.43 140.55
C ALA A 16 -12.55 -29.68 139.40
N GLY A 17 -11.57 -30.55 139.61
CA GLY A 17 -10.62 -30.97 138.58
C GLY A 17 -11.30 -31.61 137.36
N ALA A 18 -12.30 -32.47 137.57
CA ALA A 18 -13.08 -33.09 136.49
C ALA A 18 -13.96 -32.07 135.75
N TYR A 19 -14.55 -31.10 136.45
CA TYR A 19 -15.32 -30.01 135.84
C TYR A 19 -14.44 -29.11 134.97
N PHE A 20 -13.29 -28.66 135.49
CA PHE A 20 -12.32 -27.89 134.71
C PHE A 20 -11.72 -28.69 133.56
N ALA A 21 -11.46 -29.98 133.73
CA ALA A 21 -11.00 -30.86 132.65
C ALA A 21 -12.05 -30.98 131.53
N ASN A 22 -13.33 -31.14 131.88
CA ASN A 22 -14.41 -31.22 130.88
C ASN A 22 -14.69 -29.87 130.20
N HIS A 23 -14.60 -28.76 130.94
CA HIS A 23 -14.77 -27.42 130.38
C HIS A 23 -13.59 -27.02 129.47
N ASN A 24 -12.35 -27.35 129.87
CA ASN A 24 -11.17 -27.13 129.03
C ASN A 24 -11.15 -28.06 127.81
N ARG A 25 -11.74 -29.25 127.89
CA ARG A 25 -11.87 -30.16 126.75
C ARG A 25 -12.63 -29.52 125.59
N SER A 26 -13.74 -28.81 125.85
CA SER A 26 -14.46 -28.10 124.80
C SER A 26 -13.65 -26.97 124.16
N VAL A 27 -12.83 -26.27 124.95
CA VAL A 27 -11.93 -25.22 124.43
C VAL A 27 -10.84 -25.83 123.54
N HIS A 28 -10.21 -26.94 123.97
CA HIS A 28 -9.21 -27.63 123.15
C HIS A 28 -9.80 -28.27 121.88
N GLU A 29 -11.04 -28.78 121.93
CA GLU A 29 -11.74 -29.28 120.74
C GLU A 29 -12.07 -28.13 119.77
N GLN A 30 -12.47 -26.96 120.28
CA GLN A 30 -12.70 -25.76 119.47
C GLN A 30 -11.40 -25.19 118.87
N GLU A 31 -10.31 -25.15 119.64
CA GLU A 31 -8.98 -24.76 119.15
C GLU A 31 -8.47 -25.71 118.07
N ARG A 32 -8.63 -27.02 118.24
CA ARG A 32 -8.32 -28.02 117.20
C ARG A 32 -9.19 -27.85 115.97
N ALA A 33 -10.48 -27.61 116.12
CA ALA A 33 -11.39 -27.36 115.01
C ALA A 33 -11.05 -26.06 114.26
N MET A 34 -10.61 -25.01 114.96
CA MET A 34 -10.12 -23.77 114.35
C MET A 34 -8.77 -23.98 113.65
N GLY A 35 -7.86 -24.75 114.25
CA GLY A 35 -6.59 -25.14 113.64
C GLY A 35 -6.79 -25.95 112.36
N GLU A 36 -7.69 -26.94 112.38
CA GLU A 36 -8.02 -27.76 111.22
C GLU A 36 -8.68 -26.93 110.11
N ARG A 37 -9.55 -25.97 110.45
CA ARG A 37 -10.11 -25.01 109.48
C ARG A 37 -9.03 -24.09 108.91
N ALA A 38 -8.13 -23.56 109.73
CA ALA A 38 -7.03 -22.72 109.27
C ALA A 38 -6.09 -23.50 108.34
N GLU A 39 -5.77 -24.76 108.65
CA GLU A 39 -5.00 -25.63 107.76
C GLU A 39 -5.73 -25.95 106.46
N LYS A 40 -7.04 -26.20 106.51
CA LYS A 40 -7.88 -26.36 105.31
C LYS A 40 -7.86 -25.11 104.45
N HIS A 41 -8.09 -23.94 105.03
CA HIS A 41 -8.03 -22.67 104.31
C HIS A 41 -6.65 -22.37 103.74
N LEU A 42 -5.57 -22.69 104.44
CA LEU A 42 -4.20 -22.56 103.91
C LEU A 42 -3.96 -23.49 102.72
N LYS A 43 -4.42 -24.75 102.80
CA LYS A 43 -4.33 -25.70 101.70
C LYS A 43 -5.17 -25.26 100.49
N ASP A 44 -6.39 -24.80 100.72
CA ASP A 44 -7.29 -24.31 99.67
C ASP A 44 -6.73 -23.05 99.00
N THR A 45 -6.24 -22.07 99.78
CA THR A 45 -5.59 -20.87 99.22
C THR A 45 -4.30 -21.20 98.49
N GLN A 46 -3.49 -22.14 98.98
CA GLN A 46 -2.31 -22.60 98.26
C GLN A 46 -2.65 -23.33 96.97
N ALA A 47 -3.76 -24.08 96.93
CA ALA A 47 -4.28 -24.72 95.72
C ALA A 47 -4.74 -23.66 94.70
N VAL A 48 -5.51 -22.66 95.14
CA VAL A 48 -5.95 -21.54 94.29
C VAL A 48 -4.77 -20.74 93.74
N ILE A 49 -3.73 -20.48 94.55
CA ILE A 49 -2.52 -19.78 94.08
C ILE A 49 -1.81 -20.57 92.96
N LYS A 50 -1.73 -21.90 93.09
CA LYS A 50 -1.16 -22.77 92.04
C LYS A 50 -2.01 -22.72 90.76
N GLU A 51 -3.33 -22.83 90.90
CA GLU A 51 -4.25 -22.77 89.76
C GLU A 51 -4.18 -21.42 89.04
N ILE A 52 -4.13 -20.30 89.78
CA ILE A 52 -3.95 -18.96 89.19
C ILE A 52 -2.60 -18.83 88.48
N ALA A 53 -1.53 -19.40 89.04
CA ALA A 53 -0.21 -19.39 88.39
C ALA A 53 -0.23 -20.18 87.07
N GLU A 54 -0.84 -21.36 87.05
CA GLU A 54 -1.02 -22.17 85.85
C GLU A 54 -1.89 -21.46 84.80
N VAL A 55 -3.03 -20.89 85.20
CA VAL A 55 -3.90 -20.11 84.31
C VAL A 55 -3.17 -18.89 83.74
N LYS A 56 -2.36 -18.20 84.54
CA LYS A 56 -1.54 -17.08 84.04
C LYS A 56 -0.55 -17.54 82.98
N THR A 57 0.15 -18.66 83.22
CA THR A 57 1.08 -19.20 82.21
C THR A 57 0.37 -19.59 80.92
N GLN A 58 -0.82 -20.20 80.99
CA GLN A 58 -1.63 -20.52 79.80
C GLN A 58 -2.07 -19.26 79.06
N ARG A 59 -2.52 -18.22 79.79
CA ARG A 59 -2.92 -16.94 79.18
C ARG A 59 -1.75 -16.22 78.52
N ASP A 60 -0.57 -16.24 79.12
CA ASP A 60 0.64 -15.65 78.52
C ASP A 60 1.07 -16.40 77.24
N GLU A 61 0.95 -17.73 77.22
CA GLU A 61 1.19 -18.56 76.02
C GLU A 61 0.13 -18.32 74.92
N GLU A 62 -1.14 -18.22 75.29
CA GLU A 62 -2.24 -17.88 74.38
C GLU A 62 -2.05 -16.49 73.78
N LEU A 63 -1.67 -15.49 74.58
CA LEU A 63 -1.37 -14.13 74.10
C LEU A 63 -0.21 -14.14 73.11
N LYS A 64 0.90 -14.78 73.44
CA LYS A 64 2.06 -14.88 72.53
C LYS A 64 1.69 -15.57 71.21
N THR A 65 0.84 -16.60 71.28
CA THR A 65 0.33 -17.30 70.09
C THR A 65 -0.59 -16.39 69.27
N ALA A 66 -1.47 -15.63 69.92
CA ALA A 66 -2.36 -14.68 69.27
C ALA A 66 -1.60 -13.53 68.62
N GLU A 67 -0.55 -12.99 69.26
CA GLU A 67 0.34 -11.98 68.69
C GLU A 67 1.05 -12.49 67.44
N THR A 68 1.59 -13.71 67.50
CA THR A 68 2.25 -14.35 66.34
C THR A 68 1.28 -14.51 65.17
N LYS A 69 0.05 -14.96 65.42
CA LYS A 69 -1.00 -15.07 64.39
C LYS A 69 -1.41 -13.71 63.84
N ARG A 70 -1.54 -12.69 64.69
CA ARG A 70 -1.86 -11.33 64.27
C ARG A 70 -0.79 -10.75 63.35
N ASP A 71 0.48 -10.98 63.66
CA ASP A 71 1.59 -10.52 62.81
C ASP A 71 1.66 -11.29 61.48
N GLN A 72 1.40 -12.60 61.49
CA GLN A 72 1.28 -13.40 60.26
C GLN A 72 0.12 -12.93 59.37
N ILE A 73 -1.06 -12.72 59.95
CA ILE A 73 -2.24 -12.22 59.23
C ILE A 73 -1.94 -10.83 58.65
N LYS A 74 -1.31 -9.94 59.42
CA LYS A 74 -0.94 -8.61 58.94
C LYS A 74 0.03 -8.70 57.74
N GLY A 75 1.02 -9.60 57.81
CA GLY A 75 1.91 -9.88 56.68
C GLY A 75 1.17 -10.38 55.44
N GLN A 76 0.24 -11.33 55.61
CA GLN A 76 -0.60 -11.83 54.51
C GLN A 76 -1.50 -10.75 53.91
N VAL A 77 -2.10 -9.89 54.74
CA VAL A 77 -2.91 -8.76 54.28
C VAL A 77 -2.07 -7.82 53.44
N THR A 78 -0.87 -7.43 53.90
CA THR A 78 0.02 -6.57 53.10
C THR A 78 0.43 -7.21 51.77
N GLN A 79 0.66 -8.53 51.75
CA GLN A 79 1.02 -9.24 50.52
C GLN A 79 -0.15 -9.33 49.54
N VAL A 80 -1.36 -9.61 50.03
CA VAL A 80 -2.58 -9.62 49.22
C VAL A 80 -2.89 -8.23 48.67
N GLU A 81 -2.69 -7.16 49.44
CA GLU A 81 -2.84 -5.77 48.98
C GLU A 81 -1.85 -5.42 47.87
N THR A 82 -0.57 -5.82 48.00
CA THR A 82 0.43 -5.62 46.95
C THR A 82 0.11 -6.41 45.69
N ASP A 83 -0.28 -7.68 45.83
CA ASP A 83 -0.63 -8.55 44.70
C ASP A 83 -1.90 -8.06 43.99
N THR A 84 -2.89 -7.57 44.74
CA THR A 84 -4.13 -7.02 44.19
C THR A 84 -3.83 -5.75 43.40
N THR A 85 -3.03 -4.84 43.95
CA THR A 85 -2.63 -3.61 43.27
C THR A 85 -1.83 -3.91 41.99
N GLY A 86 -0.90 -4.87 42.05
CA GLY A 86 -0.14 -5.35 40.89
C GLY A 86 -1.04 -5.93 39.79
N LYS A 87 -1.98 -6.81 40.16
CA LYS A 87 -2.93 -7.41 39.21
C LYS A 87 -3.90 -6.38 38.61
N VAL A 88 -4.33 -5.38 39.37
CA VAL A 88 -5.17 -4.29 38.84
C VAL A 88 -4.40 -3.51 37.77
N ALA A 89 -3.13 -3.17 38.02
CA ALA A 89 -2.29 -2.49 37.04
C ALA A 89 -2.05 -3.35 35.78
N GLU A 90 -1.82 -4.65 35.95
CA GLU A 90 -1.67 -5.59 34.84
C GLU A 90 -2.95 -5.70 34.00
N VAL A 91 -4.12 -5.80 34.65
CA VAL A 91 -5.42 -5.81 33.95
C VAL A 91 -5.68 -4.52 33.19
N GLU A 92 -5.32 -3.35 33.73
CA GLU A 92 -5.42 -2.08 33.01
C GLU A 92 -4.52 -2.02 31.78
N LEU A 93 -3.29 -2.54 31.89
CA LEU A 93 -2.35 -2.63 30.78
C LEU A 93 -2.85 -3.59 29.69
N LEU A 94 -3.35 -4.77 30.08
CA LEU A 94 -3.95 -5.73 29.16
C LEU A 94 -5.18 -5.16 28.46
N LYS A 95 -6.03 -4.41 29.17
CA LYS A 95 -7.19 -3.72 28.55
C LYS A 95 -6.75 -2.71 27.49
N LYS A 96 -5.74 -1.88 27.78
CA LYS A 96 -5.19 -0.92 26.80
C LYS A 96 -4.60 -1.65 25.59
N SER A 97 -3.84 -2.72 25.81
CA SER A 97 -3.28 -3.54 24.73
C SER A 97 -4.37 -4.19 23.88
N HIS A 98 -5.44 -4.72 24.50
CA HIS A 98 -6.56 -5.31 23.79
C HIS A 98 -7.33 -4.27 22.95
N GLU A 99 -7.56 -3.06 23.47
CA GLU A 99 -8.15 -1.97 22.70
C GLU A 99 -7.29 -1.57 21.50
N GLU A 100 -5.98 -1.53 21.65
CA GLU A 100 -5.04 -1.22 20.58
C GLU A 100 -5.01 -2.32 19.51
N VAL A 101 -4.93 -3.59 19.90
CA VAL A 101 -5.00 -4.74 18.99
C VAL A 101 -6.35 -4.79 18.27
N SER A 102 -7.46 -4.47 18.95
CA SER A 102 -8.79 -4.39 18.33
C SER A 102 -8.87 -3.27 17.28
N LYS A 103 -8.29 -2.09 17.56
CA LYS A 103 -8.16 -1.01 16.57
C LYS A 103 -7.30 -1.43 15.37
N GLN A 104 -6.20 -2.13 15.60
CA GLN A 104 -5.36 -2.66 14.51
C GLN A 104 -6.11 -3.70 13.67
N LEU A 105 -6.87 -4.61 14.29
CA LEU A 105 -7.67 -5.60 13.58
C LEU A 105 -8.77 -4.96 12.74
N THR A 106 -9.48 -3.96 13.26
CA THR A 106 -10.50 -3.24 12.50
C THR A 106 -9.91 -2.46 11.33
N GLN A 107 -8.76 -1.79 11.52
CA GLN A 107 -8.02 -1.14 10.44
C GLN A 107 -7.55 -2.14 9.38
N LEU A 108 -7.02 -3.29 9.81
CA LEU A 108 -6.55 -4.34 8.92
C LEU A 108 -7.72 -4.98 8.15
N GLU A 109 -8.87 -5.19 8.80
CA GLU A 109 -10.09 -5.68 8.14
C GLU A 109 -10.60 -4.65 7.12
N GLU A 110 -10.55 -3.36 7.41
CA GLU A 110 -10.91 -2.31 6.47
C GLU A 110 -9.93 -2.23 5.29
N GLN A 111 -8.62 -2.40 5.54
CA GLN A 111 -7.61 -2.52 4.49
C GLN A 111 -7.81 -3.78 3.65
N ILE A 112 -8.16 -4.90 4.27
CA ILE A 112 -8.50 -6.16 3.56
C ILE A 112 -9.77 -5.99 2.74
N ARG A 113 -10.79 -5.26 3.22
CA ARG A 113 -12.00 -4.94 2.43
C ARG A 113 -11.69 -3.98 1.28
N LYS A 114 -10.85 -2.97 1.49
CA LYS A 114 -10.39 -2.03 0.45
C LYS A 114 -9.54 -2.74 -0.61
N ALA A 115 -8.67 -3.67 -0.19
CA ALA A 115 -7.94 -4.57 -1.06
C ALA A 115 -8.80 -5.76 -1.53
N GLY A 116 -10.05 -5.85 -1.08
CA GLY A 116 -10.89 -7.05 -0.97
C GLY A 116 -11.41 -7.64 -2.27
N ASP A 117 -10.78 -7.28 -3.37
CA ASP A 117 -11.09 -7.81 -4.66
C ASP A 117 -9.80 -8.19 -5.38
N ILE A 118 -8.79 -8.74 -4.69
CA ILE A 118 -7.59 -9.33 -5.33
C ILE A 118 -8.02 -10.28 -6.47
N LYS A 119 -9.11 -11.03 -6.30
CA LYS A 119 -9.67 -11.87 -7.37
C LYS A 119 -10.25 -11.07 -8.54
N LYS A 120 -10.92 -9.93 -8.30
CA LYS A 120 -11.33 -9.05 -9.41
C LYS A 120 -10.14 -8.35 -10.03
N LEU A 121 -9.16 -7.91 -9.25
CA LEU A 121 -7.92 -7.33 -9.75
C LEU A 121 -7.18 -8.32 -10.67
N VAL A 122 -7.12 -9.61 -10.30
CA VAL A 122 -6.58 -10.67 -11.17
C VAL A 122 -7.44 -10.85 -12.41
N ALA A 123 -8.77 -10.86 -12.29
CA ALA A 123 -9.68 -10.95 -13.44
C ALA A 123 -9.58 -9.72 -14.37
N ASP A 124 -9.39 -8.52 -13.82
CA ASP A 124 -9.20 -7.26 -14.54
C ASP A 124 -7.85 -7.26 -15.25
N ILE A 125 -6.79 -7.77 -14.61
CA ILE A 125 -5.47 -7.96 -15.24
C ILE A 125 -5.55 -8.99 -16.38
N GLU A 126 -6.27 -10.10 -16.20
CA GLU A 126 -6.49 -11.07 -17.27
C GLU A 126 -7.31 -10.49 -18.42
N GLY A 127 -8.32 -9.68 -18.12
CA GLY A 127 -9.12 -8.93 -19.10
C GLY A 127 -8.26 -7.92 -19.88
N LEU A 128 -7.48 -7.11 -19.18
CA LEU A 128 -6.56 -6.14 -19.75
C LEU A 128 -5.47 -6.80 -20.60
N ASN A 129 -4.96 -7.97 -20.21
CA ASN A 129 -4.01 -8.73 -21.02
C ASN A 129 -4.65 -9.24 -22.32
N LYS A 130 -5.89 -9.75 -22.27
CA LYS A 130 -6.62 -10.14 -23.48
C LYS A 130 -6.90 -8.96 -24.40
N GLU A 131 -7.29 -7.81 -23.85
CA GLU A 131 -7.52 -6.59 -24.61
C GLU A 131 -6.23 -6.02 -25.21
N LYS A 132 -5.12 -6.11 -24.47
CA LYS A 132 -3.78 -5.79 -24.97
C LYS A 132 -3.39 -6.68 -26.15
N ASP A 133 -3.55 -7.99 -26.05
CA ASP A 133 -3.21 -8.92 -27.12
C ASP A 133 -4.08 -8.68 -28.37
N ALA A 134 -5.37 -8.41 -28.18
CA ALA A 134 -6.27 -8.03 -29.27
C ALA A 134 -5.85 -6.71 -29.94
N SER A 135 -5.47 -5.72 -29.15
CA SER A 135 -4.98 -4.42 -29.64
C SER A 135 -3.66 -4.56 -30.41
N VAL A 136 -2.73 -5.39 -29.93
CA VAL A 136 -1.47 -5.68 -30.63
C VAL A 136 -1.73 -6.36 -31.98
N ALA A 137 -2.67 -7.31 -32.03
CA ALA A 137 -3.07 -7.94 -33.29
C ALA A 137 -3.70 -6.92 -34.27
N GLU A 138 -4.53 -6.01 -33.77
CA GLU A 138 -5.14 -4.96 -34.59
C GLU A 138 -4.11 -3.96 -35.13
N VAL A 139 -3.15 -3.52 -34.30
CA VAL A 139 -2.04 -2.66 -34.71
C VAL A 139 -1.21 -3.35 -35.78
N THR A 140 -0.86 -4.62 -35.59
CA THR A 140 -0.10 -5.39 -36.58
C THR A 140 -0.84 -5.46 -37.93
N ASN A 141 -2.16 -5.68 -37.92
CA ASN A 141 -2.96 -5.66 -39.14
C ASN A 141 -2.99 -4.28 -39.80
N LYS A 142 -3.11 -3.20 -39.02
CA LYS A 142 -3.09 -1.82 -39.55
C LYS A 142 -1.72 -1.47 -40.13
N ASP A 143 -0.63 -1.88 -39.50
CA ASP A 143 0.73 -1.68 -40.02
C ASP A 143 0.93 -2.41 -41.35
N GLN A 144 0.43 -3.63 -41.49
CA GLN A 144 0.45 -4.36 -42.77
C GLN A 144 -0.38 -3.65 -43.86
N GLN A 145 -1.57 -3.13 -43.50
CA GLN A 145 -2.39 -2.36 -44.44
C GLN A 145 -1.71 -1.05 -44.86
N LEU A 146 -1.05 -0.36 -43.93
CA LEU A 146 -0.27 0.85 -44.22
C LEU A 146 0.91 0.55 -45.14
N ALA A 147 1.67 -0.51 -44.88
CA ALA A 147 2.77 -0.93 -45.76
C ALA A 147 2.28 -1.22 -47.18
N PHE A 148 1.15 -1.91 -47.33
CA PHE A 148 0.54 -2.18 -48.63
C PHE A 148 0.01 -0.91 -49.32
N ALA A 149 -0.57 0.01 -48.55
CA ALA A 149 -1.01 1.31 -49.07
C ALA A 149 0.19 2.16 -49.54
N ASP A 150 1.28 2.17 -48.80
CA ASP A 150 2.52 2.87 -49.16
C ASP A 150 3.13 2.30 -50.44
N GLU A 151 3.16 0.98 -50.62
CA GLU A 151 3.61 0.35 -51.87
C GLU A 151 2.72 0.75 -53.05
N LYS A 152 1.39 0.77 -52.87
CA LYS A 152 0.45 1.24 -53.89
C LYS A 152 0.69 2.71 -54.24
N ILE A 153 0.88 3.57 -53.24
CA ILE A 153 1.16 5.00 -53.44
C ILE A 153 2.46 5.17 -54.24
N LYS A 154 3.54 4.46 -53.87
CA LYS A 154 4.81 4.49 -54.62
C LYS A 154 4.66 4.04 -56.06
N LYS A 155 3.89 2.97 -56.30
CA LYS A 155 3.63 2.46 -57.65
C LYS A 155 2.85 3.47 -58.49
N VAL A 156 1.75 4.00 -57.96
CA VAL A 156 0.91 5.00 -58.63
C VAL A 156 1.69 6.30 -58.88
N ALA A 157 2.47 6.76 -57.91
CA ALA A 157 3.33 7.94 -58.09
C ALA A 157 4.35 7.74 -59.22
N SER A 158 4.98 6.56 -59.30
CA SER A 158 5.91 6.22 -60.38
C SER A 158 5.20 6.17 -61.74
N GLU A 159 3.99 5.63 -61.79
CA GLU A 159 3.16 5.60 -63.00
C GLU A 159 2.75 7.01 -63.45
N ILE A 160 2.37 7.89 -62.53
CA ILE A 160 2.06 9.30 -62.81
C ILE A 160 3.28 10.02 -63.39
N ILE A 161 4.49 9.79 -62.84
CA ILE A 161 5.72 10.38 -63.37
C ILE A 161 5.98 9.89 -64.80
N ASN A 162 5.91 8.58 -65.04
CA ASN A 162 6.12 7.99 -66.36
C ASN A 162 5.10 8.50 -67.39
N MET A 163 3.81 8.54 -67.04
CA MET A 163 2.75 9.07 -67.90
C MET A 163 2.94 10.57 -68.16
N GLY A 164 3.33 11.33 -67.13
CA GLY A 164 3.63 12.75 -67.25
C GLY A 164 4.82 13.02 -68.19
N GLU A 165 5.86 12.18 -68.15
CA GLU A 165 6.99 12.25 -69.08
C GLU A 165 6.58 11.92 -70.52
N VAL A 166 5.78 10.86 -70.72
CA VAL A 166 5.25 10.50 -72.04
C VAL A 166 4.40 11.64 -72.60
N GLN A 167 3.51 12.22 -71.81
CA GLN A 167 2.70 13.37 -72.21
C GLN A 167 3.57 14.60 -72.53
N LYS A 168 4.61 14.88 -71.74
CA LYS A 168 5.55 15.97 -72.03
C LYS A 168 6.28 15.75 -73.36
N ARG A 169 6.73 14.52 -73.65
CA ARG A 169 7.39 14.17 -74.93
C ARG A 169 6.44 14.31 -76.11
N MET A 170 5.19 13.85 -75.96
CA MET A 170 4.15 14.04 -76.98
C MET A 170 3.83 15.51 -77.21
N ARG A 171 3.68 16.31 -76.15
CA ARG A 171 3.41 17.75 -76.27
C ARG A 171 4.57 18.54 -76.85
N ALA A 172 5.80 18.12 -76.58
CA ALA A 172 7.01 18.73 -77.13
C ALA A 172 7.28 18.35 -78.60
N GLY A 173 6.48 17.45 -79.20
CA GLY A 173 6.67 17.02 -80.59
C GLY A 173 7.98 16.24 -80.81
N VAL A 174 8.52 15.60 -79.77
CA VAL A 174 9.79 14.87 -79.86
C VAL A 174 9.50 13.45 -80.34
N ILE A 175 9.93 13.14 -81.56
CA ILE A 175 9.83 11.80 -82.15
C ILE A 175 11.07 10.98 -81.79
N ALA A 176 10.92 9.66 -81.75
CA ALA A 176 12.03 8.73 -81.56
C ALA A 176 13.18 9.00 -82.56
N PRO A 177 14.46 8.99 -82.13
CA PRO A 177 15.62 9.34 -82.98
C PRO A 177 15.84 8.41 -84.19
N ASP A 178 15.32 7.18 -84.11
CA ASP A 178 15.38 6.15 -85.15
C ASP A 178 14.20 6.23 -86.14
N PHE A 179 13.32 7.22 -85.99
CA PHE A 179 12.17 7.40 -86.86
C PHE A 179 12.57 7.76 -88.29
N THR A 180 12.05 6.99 -89.24
CA THR A 180 12.18 7.23 -90.68
C THR A 180 10.80 7.17 -91.34
N ALA A 181 10.51 8.14 -92.21
CA ALA A 181 9.34 8.20 -93.06
C ALA A 181 9.76 8.55 -94.50
N ARG A 182 8.81 8.54 -95.44
CA ARG A 182 9.02 8.98 -96.82
C ARG A 182 7.92 9.92 -97.24
N VAL A 183 8.26 10.84 -98.14
CA VAL A 183 7.28 11.70 -98.80
C VAL A 183 6.42 10.84 -99.73
N ALA A 184 5.12 10.74 -99.43
CA ALA A 184 4.16 10.03 -100.28
C ALA A 184 3.76 10.90 -101.48
N ALA A 185 3.40 12.15 -101.21
CA ALA A 185 3.04 13.13 -102.23
C ALA A 185 3.41 14.55 -101.76
N PRO A 186 4.23 15.31 -102.52
CA PRO A 186 4.51 16.70 -102.23
C PRO A 186 3.51 17.64 -102.91
N PHE A 187 3.03 18.65 -102.19
CA PHE A 187 2.19 19.73 -102.72
C PHE A 187 2.97 21.05 -102.63
N ASN A 188 3.98 21.16 -103.48
CA ASN A 188 4.95 22.27 -103.44
C ASN A 188 4.30 23.65 -103.63
N GLU A 189 3.20 23.74 -104.38
CA GLU A 189 2.45 24.99 -104.61
C GLU A 189 1.78 25.54 -103.34
N PHE A 190 1.40 24.64 -102.43
CA PHE A 190 0.73 24.99 -101.16
C PHE A 190 1.70 24.91 -99.97
N GLY A 191 2.95 24.52 -100.20
CA GLY A 191 3.97 24.43 -99.16
C GLY A 191 3.73 23.33 -98.13
N PHE A 192 3.04 22.24 -98.46
CA PHE A 192 2.87 21.09 -97.56
C PHE A 192 3.18 19.76 -98.27
N VAL A 193 3.46 18.73 -97.48
CA VAL A 193 3.75 17.38 -97.95
C VAL A 193 2.96 16.34 -97.16
N ILE A 194 2.56 15.28 -97.84
CA ILE A 194 1.95 14.11 -97.22
C ILE A 194 3.04 13.07 -97.00
N LEU A 195 3.15 12.57 -95.77
CA LEU A 195 4.08 11.52 -95.38
C LEU A 195 3.36 10.17 -95.31
N ASN A 196 4.09 9.11 -95.63
CA ASN A 196 3.58 7.73 -95.62
C ASN A 196 3.45 7.10 -94.22
N LYS A 197 3.61 7.89 -93.16
CA LYS A 197 3.48 7.45 -91.77
C LYS A 197 2.56 8.40 -91.00
N GLY A 198 1.65 7.81 -90.23
CA GLY A 198 0.76 8.50 -89.30
C GLY A 198 1.05 8.12 -87.85
N ASN A 199 0.06 8.28 -86.98
CA ASN A 199 0.16 8.04 -85.53
C ASN A 199 0.64 6.61 -85.22
N VAL A 200 0.12 5.61 -85.94
CA VAL A 200 0.53 4.20 -85.80
C VAL A 200 2.01 3.99 -86.15
N GLY A 201 2.55 4.83 -87.03
CA GLY A 201 3.95 4.82 -87.44
C GLY A 201 4.89 5.58 -86.51
N GLY A 202 4.39 6.15 -85.40
CA GLY A 202 5.17 6.96 -84.44
C GLY A 202 5.25 8.45 -84.78
N MET A 203 4.36 8.96 -85.65
CA MET A 203 4.30 10.37 -86.02
C MET A 203 3.53 11.18 -84.96
N ILE A 204 4.05 12.35 -84.56
CA ILE A 204 3.45 13.23 -83.55
C ILE A 204 3.22 14.62 -84.16
N ALA A 205 2.08 15.25 -83.86
CA ALA A 205 1.79 16.62 -84.27
C ALA A 205 2.82 17.61 -83.69
N ASN A 206 3.05 18.73 -84.38
CA ASN A 206 4.06 19.74 -84.05
C ASN A 206 5.52 19.30 -84.07
N ALA A 207 5.81 18.06 -84.49
CA ALA A 207 7.18 17.60 -84.59
C ALA A 207 7.93 18.25 -85.76
N LEU A 208 9.22 18.51 -85.53
CA LEU A 208 10.14 19.01 -86.56
C LEU A 208 10.86 17.84 -87.23
N LEU A 209 10.84 17.82 -88.56
CA LEU A 209 11.40 16.76 -89.37
C LEU A 209 12.37 17.35 -90.40
N ASN A 210 13.40 16.58 -90.74
CA ASN A 210 14.31 16.91 -91.82
C ASN A 210 14.06 16.00 -93.02
N VAL A 211 13.84 16.60 -94.19
CA VAL A 211 13.80 15.88 -95.46
C VAL A 211 15.23 15.70 -95.95
N LYS A 212 15.64 14.46 -96.19
CA LYS A 212 16.95 14.07 -96.66
C LYS A 212 16.87 13.41 -98.04
N ARG A 213 17.81 13.80 -98.90
CA ARG A 213 18.10 13.13 -100.16
C ARG A 213 19.54 12.67 -100.12
N GLY A 214 19.74 11.37 -99.88
CA GLY A 214 21.07 10.82 -99.57
C GLY A 214 21.62 11.38 -98.25
N ARG A 215 22.69 12.19 -98.32
CA ARG A 215 23.32 12.80 -97.13
C ARG A 215 22.91 14.26 -96.88
N TYR A 216 22.22 14.89 -97.82
CA TYR A 216 21.89 16.32 -97.76
C TYR A 216 20.47 16.54 -97.22
N VAL A 217 20.27 17.60 -96.43
CA VAL A 217 18.95 18.04 -95.96
C VAL A 217 18.37 19.01 -96.99
N VAL A 218 17.23 18.66 -97.56
CA VAL A 218 16.56 19.40 -98.63
C VAL A 218 15.61 20.45 -98.06
N ALA A 219 14.91 20.14 -96.97
CA ALA A 219 13.97 21.03 -96.30
C ALA A 219 13.73 20.61 -94.86
N GLN A 220 13.23 21.53 -94.03
CA GLN A 220 12.64 21.20 -92.73
C GLN A 220 11.11 21.24 -92.83
N LEU A 221 10.46 20.28 -92.18
CA LEU A 221 9.01 20.17 -92.12
C LEU A 221 8.54 20.32 -90.68
N LYS A 222 7.38 20.93 -90.48
CA LYS A 222 6.64 20.90 -89.23
C LYS A 222 5.36 20.12 -89.44
N VAL A 223 5.16 19.07 -88.66
CA VAL A 223 3.93 18.27 -88.76
C VAL A 223 2.76 19.03 -88.20
N ARG A 224 1.69 19.17 -89.00
CA ARG A 224 0.48 19.88 -88.62
C ARG A 224 -0.55 18.91 -88.07
N ASP A 225 -0.95 17.95 -88.90
CA ASP A 225 -2.01 16.99 -88.60
C ASP A 225 -1.49 15.57 -88.80
N VAL A 226 -1.88 14.68 -87.90
CA VAL A 226 -1.47 13.27 -87.92
C VAL A 226 -2.72 12.40 -87.96
N GLU A 227 -2.87 11.64 -89.03
CA GLU A 227 -3.89 10.61 -89.19
C GLU A 227 -3.35 9.24 -88.76
N GLN A 228 -4.18 8.20 -88.78
CA GLN A 228 -3.75 6.85 -88.34
C GLN A 228 -2.58 6.32 -89.19
N SER A 229 -2.66 6.44 -90.52
CA SER A 229 -1.70 5.86 -91.48
C SER A 229 -0.85 6.88 -92.25
N SER A 230 -1.26 8.15 -92.29
CA SER A 230 -0.55 9.23 -92.99
C SER A 230 -0.43 10.48 -92.11
N SER A 231 0.39 11.43 -92.50
CA SER A 231 0.46 12.74 -91.85
C SER A 231 0.70 13.86 -92.83
N VAL A 232 0.27 15.06 -92.46
CA VAL A 232 0.44 16.29 -93.22
C VAL A 232 1.46 17.16 -92.51
N ALA A 233 2.50 17.54 -93.22
CA ALA A 233 3.54 18.40 -92.70
C ALA A 233 3.73 19.62 -93.59
N ASP A 234 3.78 20.80 -92.97
CA ASP A 234 4.04 22.06 -93.64
C ASP A 234 5.56 22.23 -93.82
N VAL A 235 5.98 22.70 -94.99
CA VAL A 235 7.37 23.04 -95.29
C VAL A 235 7.69 24.36 -94.61
N ILE A 236 8.73 24.40 -93.78
CA ILE A 236 9.13 25.63 -93.09
C ILE A 236 9.71 26.60 -94.12
N PRO A 237 9.11 27.79 -94.32
CA PRO A 237 9.58 28.75 -95.31
C PRO A 237 11.03 29.15 -95.05
N GLY A 238 11.86 29.21 -96.11
CA GLY A 238 13.28 29.55 -96.01
C GLY A 238 14.22 28.41 -95.63
N THR A 239 13.71 27.20 -95.37
CA THR A 239 14.55 26.01 -95.08
C THR A 239 14.82 25.12 -96.30
N LEU A 240 14.21 25.45 -97.45
CA LEU A 240 14.38 24.73 -98.71
C LEU A 240 15.76 25.04 -99.31
N ALA A 241 16.51 24.01 -99.67
CA ALA A 241 17.80 24.16 -100.34
C ALA A 241 17.64 24.90 -101.68
N GLN A 242 18.59 25.80 -101.98
CA GLN A 242 18.48 26.72 -103.12
C GLN A 242 18.37 25.96 -104.45
N GLY A 243 17.24 26.16 -105.15
CA GLY A 243 16.96 25.52 -106.44
C GLY A 243 16.46 24.07 -106.35
N GLU A 244 16.26 23.51 -105.15
CA GLU A 244 15.71 22.17 -104.96
C GLU A 244 14.22 22.19 -104.63
N THR A 245 13.50 21.14 -105.05
CA THR A 245 12.11 20.89 -104.69
C THR A 245 11.97 19.53 -104.01
N ILE A 246 10.97 19.40 -103.14
CA ILE A 246 10.65 18.13 -102.49
C ILE A 246 10.02 17.19 -103.50
N ARG A 247 10.43 15.92 -103.51
CA ARG A 247 9.99 14.88 -104.44
C ARG A 247 9.33 13.72 -103.71
N PRO A 248 8.39 12.99 -104.36
CA PRO A 248 7.92 11.72 -103.84
C PRO A 248 9.10 10.77 -103.60
N GLY A 249 9.11 10.08 -102.47
CA GLY A 249 10.13 9.12 -102.09
C GLY A 249 11.33 9.68 -101.32
N ASP A 250 11.45 11.01 -101.16
CA ASP A 250 12.48 11.61 -100.30
C ASP A 250 12.36 11.08 -98.85
N LEU A 251 13.49 10.83 -98.20
CA LEU A 251 13.55 10.27 -96.86
C LEU A 251 13.29 11.36 -95.83
N VAL A 252 12.45 11.12 -94.84
CA VAL A 252 12.15 12.05 -93.77
C VAL A 252 12.62 11.45 -92.45
N VAL A 253 13.42 12.18 -91.70
CA VAL A 253 13.96 11.74 -90.40
C VAL A 253 13.63 12.77 -89.33
N ALA A 254 13.60 12.33 -88.08
CA ALA A 254 13.49 13.24 -86.94
C ALA A 254 14.58 14.33 -87.04
N ALA A 255 14.20 15.59 -86.89
CA ALA A 255 15.19 16.63 -86.73
C ALA A 255 15.96 16.37 -85.41
N PRO A 256 17.30 16.60 -85.36
CA PRO A 256 18.00 16.62 -84.09
C PRO A 256 17.25 17.56 -83.14
N LEU A 257 17.04 17.15 -81.89
CA LEU A 257 16.40 18.03 -80.91
C LEU A 257 17.09 19.40 -80.98
N PRO A 258 16.36 20.53 -81.07
CA PRO A 258 16.98 21.81 -80.80
C PRO A 258 17.64 21.72 -79.42
N PRO A 259 18.86 22.25 -79.24
CA PRO A 259 19.48 22.27 -77.92
C PRO A 259 18.49 22.89 -76.94
N ALA A 260 18.36 22.27 -75.77
CA ALA A 260 17.59 22.84 -74.68
C ALA A 260 17.95 24.33 -74.55
N PRO A 261 16.98 25.25 -74.39
CA PRO A 261 17.29 26.66 -74.23
C PRO A 261 18.36 26.78 -73.15
N ALA A 262 19.49 27.38 -73.54
CA ALA A 262 20.59 27.61 -72.62
C ALA A 262 20.04 28.35 -71.39
N PRO A 263 20.44 27.94 -70.16
CA PRO A 263 20.01 28.65 -68.97
C PRO A 263 20.41 30.12 -69.10
N ALA A 264 19.43 31.02 -68.97
CA ALA A 264 19.65 32.45 -69.00
C ALA A 264 20.72 32.85 -67.95
N PRO A 265 21.58 33.83 -68.24
CA PRO A 265 22.58 34.29 -67.29
C PRO A 265 21.89 34.85 -66.04
N ALA A 266 22.28 34.35 -64.87
CA ALA A 266 21.86 34.88 -63.59
C ALA A 266 22.38 36.32 -63.44
N GLY A 267 21.49 37.28 -63.65
CA GLY A 267 21.71 38.68 -63.31
C GLY A 267 21.51 38.89 -61.82
N ALA A 268 22.56 39.36 -61.15
CA ALA A 268 22.52 39.88 -59.80
C ALA A 268 21.65 41.16 -59.72
N GLY A 269 20.90 41.32 -58.64
CA GLY A 269 20.17 42.54 -58.32
C GLY A 269 19.49 42.44 -56.97
N ALA A 270 20.08 43.09 -55.98
CA ALA A 270 19.70 43.04 -54.58
C ALA A 270 18.63 44.08 -54.19
N THR A 271 18.15 43.94 -52.95
CA THR A 271 17.59 44.95 -52.01
C THR A 271 16.07 45.20 -51.95
N THR A 272 15.52 44.73 -50.82
CA THR A 272 14.38 45.15 -49.94
C THR A 272 14.25 46.67 -49.70
N PRO A 273 13.23 47.28 -48.99
CA PRO A 273 12.44 46.78 -47.82
C PRO A 273 11.01 47.37 -47.51
N GLY A 274 10.34 46.84 -46.44
CA GLY A 274 9.27 47.48 -45.62
C GLY A 274 7.95 46.68 -45.50
N THR A 275 7.62 45.85 -44.49
CA THR A 275 7.41 45.97 -43.01
C THR A 275 6.06 46.64 -42.62
N PRO A 276 5.31 46.30 -41.51
CA PRO A 276 5.21 45.12 -40.61
C PRO A 276 3.76 44.58 -40.36
N ALA A 277 3.60 43.38 -39.76
CA ALA A 277 2.64 43.07 -38.66
C ALA A 277 2.65 41.58 -38.23
N THR A 278 2.66 41.38 -36.90
CA THR A 278 2.56 40.19 -35.99
C THR A 278 1.27 39.35 -36.19
N PRO A 279 0.95 38.22 -35.48
CA PRO A 279 1.67 37.39 -34.49
C PRO A 279 1.50 35.84 -34.62
N ALA A 280 2.21 35.04 -33.79
CA ALA A 280 1.71 33.89 -33.01
C ALA A 280 2.78 32.81 -32.72
N ALA A 281 2.84 32.36 -31.47
CA ALA A 281 3.70 31.30 -30.94
C ALA A 281 3.16 29.89 -31.24
N PRO A 282 4.05 28.88 -31.23
CA PRO A 282 3.84 27.66 -30.42
C PRO A 282 5.12 27.34 -29.62
N GLY A 283 5.10 26.92 -28.35
CA GLY A 283 4.43 25.72 -27.87
C GLY A 283 5.49 24.61 -27.70
N ALA A 284 5.83 24.30 -26.45
CA ALA A 284 6.89 23.36 -26.03
C ALA A 284 6.68 21.90 -26.46
N PRO A 285 7.74 21.06 -26.45
CA PRO A 285 7.60 19.62 -26.33
C PRO A 285 8.02 19.08 -24.95
N SER A 286 7.09 18.27 -24.40
CA SER A 286 7.27 17.00 -23.68
C SER A 286 8.10 16.95 -22.39
N ALA A 287 7.38 16.77 -21.29
CA ALA A 287 7.86 16.11 -20.07
C ALA A 287 7.89 14.59 -20.27
N ASP A 288 9.01 13.96 -19.92
CA ASP A 288 9.13 12.51 -19.78
C ASP A 288 8.63 12.05 -18.39
N PRO A 289 7.93 10.89 -18.28
CA PRO A 289 7.14 10.54 -17.10
C PRO A 289 7.71 9.38 -16.26
N PHE A 290 9.02 9.08 -16.34
CA PHE A 290 9.62 7.99 -15.55
C PHE A 290 11.08 8.31 -15.17
N GLY A 291 11.30 8.67 -13.90
CA GLY A 291 12.64 8.88 -13.35
C GLY A 291 12.62 8.85 -11.82
N ALA A 292 12.66 7.66 -11.24
CA ALA A 292 12.79 7.43 -9.81
C ALA A 292 14.20 7.76 -9.30
N ALA A 293 14.29 8.44 -8.16
CA ALA A 293 15.53 8.68 -7.42
C ALA A 293 15.56 7.81 -6.14
N PRO A 294 16.70 7.21 -5.75
CA PRO A 294 16.83 6.44 -4.51
C PRO A 294 17.47 7.21 -3.33
N ALA A 295 17.05 6.84 -2.11
CA ALA A 295 17.71 6.74 -0.78
C ALA A 295 19.13 7.32 -0.58
N ALA A 296 19.60 7.82 0.59
CA ALA A 296 19.11 8.05 1.97
C ALA A 296 20.18 8.96 2.71
N PRO A 297 20.51 8.85 4.02
CA PRO A 297 20.34 9.91 5.04
C PRO A 297 21.65 10.47 5.65
N ALA A 298 21.60 11.60 6.36
CA ALA A 298 22.64 12.01 7.33
C ALA A 298 22.12 13.04 8.34
N GLY A 299 22.40 12.82 9.63
CA GLY A 299 22.12 13.74 10.73
C GLY A 299 23.25 14.74 11.01
N GLY A 300 23.02 15.66 11.97
CA GLY A 300 24.08 16.53 12.49
C GLY A 300 23.60 17.74 13.31
N MET A 301 23.62 17.58 14.64
CA MET A 301 24.04 18.50 15.72
C MET A 301 23.59 19.98 15.81
N ALA A 302 23.15 20.33 17.04
CA ALA A 302 22.95 21.66 17.66
C ALA A 302 24.30 22.40 17.94
N PRO A 303 24.41 23.61 18.58
CA PRO A 303 23.83 24.06 19.88
C PRO A 303 23.32 25.55 19.84
N ALA A 304 22.77 26.24 20.86
CA ALA A 304 23.14 26.39 22.26
C ALA A 304 22.00 26.98 23.15
N ALA A 305 22.12 26.72 24.46
CA ALA A 305 21.26 27.04 25.60
C ALA A 305 21.51 28.49 26.16
N PRO A 306 21.08 28.96 27.37
CA PRO A 306 20.82 28.21 28.61
C PRO A 306 19.72 28.67 29.62
N ALA A 307 19.47 27.74 30.56
CA ALA A 307 19.27 27.88 32.01
C ALA A 307 17.98 28.48 32.62
N ALA A 308 17.27 27.69 33.44
CA ALA A 308 17.24 27.82 34.91
C ALA A 308 16.45 26.67 35.59
N ASP A 309 16.77 26.45 36.86
CA ASP A 309 16.69 25.21 37.66
C ASP A 309 15.31 24.64 38.09
N PRO A 310 15.27 23.35 38.52
CA PRO A 310 14.07 22.61 38.89
C PRO A 310 14.02 22.16 40.37
N PHE A 311 14.27 22.99 41.38
CA PHE A 311 13.99 22.62 42.79
C PHE A 311 13.74 23.86 43.67
N GLY A 312 12.55 23.95 44.27
CA GLY A 312 12.23 24.99 45.26
C GLY A 312 10.95 24.66 46.04
N ALA A 313 11.10 24.41 47.34
CA ALA A 313 10.09 23.95 48.28
C ALA A 313 8.99 24.98 48.61
N ALA A 314 7.85 24.49 49.08
CA ALA A 314 6.76 25.26 49.70
C ALA A 314 7.19 25.91 51.04
N PRO A 315 6.45 26.93 51.54
CA PRO A 315 5.41 26.62 52.53
C PRO A 315 4.18 27.55 52.58
N GLY A 316 3.03 26.96 52.98
CA GLY A 316 2.13 27.50 54.02
C GLY A 316 1.00 28.48 53.67
N GLY A 317 -0.22 28.18 54.14
CA GLY A 317 -1.12 29.21 54.70
C GLY A 317 -2.62 29.22 54.33
N MET A 318 -3.41 28.38 55.02
CA MET A 318 -4.76 28.61 55.62
C MET A 318 -5.89 29.38 54.89
N ALA A 319 -7.09 28.76 54.80
CA ALA A 319 -8.41 29.24 55.32
C ALA A 319 -9.50 28.12 55.17
N PRO A 320 -10.74 28.19 55.72
CA PRO A 320 -11.22 27.30 56.79
C PRO A 320 -12.51 26.47 56.51
N ALA A 321 -12.91 25.68 57.53
CA ALA A 321 -14.07 24.78 57.71
C ALA A 321 -15.47 25.40 57.42
N ALA A 322 -16.63 24.73 57.30
CA ALA A 322 -17.23 23.47 57.80
C ALA A 322 -18.56 23.20 56.99
N PRO A 323 -19.53 22.29 57.32
CA PRO A 323 -19.63 21.25 58.36
C PRO A 323 -20.15 19.84 57.91
N ALA A 324 -20.18 18.90 58.87
CA ALA A 324 -20.67 17.51 58.87
C ALA A 324 -22.19 17.37 58.55
N ALA A 325 -22.80 16.21 58.21
CA ALA A 325 -22.76 14.84 58.77
C ALA A 325 -23.55 13.86 57.83
N PRO A 326 -24.05 12.70 58.29
CA PRO A 326 -23.39 11.43 58.67
C PRO A 326 -23.77 10.27 57.71
N GLY A 327 -23.00 9.19 57.68
CA GLY A 327 -23.41 7.99 56.94
C GLY A 327 -22.39 6.87 56.99
N GLY A 328 -22.39 6.13 58.10
CA GLY A 328 -21.70 4.85 58.16
C GLY A 328 -22.40 3.85 57.25
N ALA A 329 -21.68 3.33 56.26
CA ALA A 329 -22.07 2.15 55.51
C ALA A 329 -20.98 1.09 55.72
N ASP A 330 -21.40 0.03 56.41
CA ASP A 330 -20.64 -1.19 56.68
C ASP A 330 -20.36 -1.92 55.35
N PRO A 331 -19.09 -2.23 55.01
CA PRO A 331 -18.74 -2.88 53.74
C PRO A 331 -19.12 -4.37 53.66
N PHE A 332 -19.76 -4.93 54.70
CA PHE A 332 -20.11 -6.36 54.77
C PHE A 332 -21.62 -6.68 54.80
N ALA A 333 -22.50 -5.72 54.53
CA ALA A 333 -23.93 -6.02 54.43
C ALA A 333 -24.29 -6.66 53.06
N PRO A 334 -24.91 -7.85 53.01
CA PRO A 334 -25.38 -8.45 51.77
C PRO A 334 -26.63 -7.74 51.22
N ALA A 335 -26.64 -7.45 49.92
CA ALA A 335 -27.78 -6.82 49.24
C ALA A 335 -29.01 -7.77 49.21
N PRO A 336 -30.21 -7.30 49.58
CA PRO A 336 -31.42 -8.11 49.49
C PRO A 336 -32.06 -7.96 48.09
N GLY A 337 -32.22 -9.08 47.39
CA GLY A 337 -33.14 -9.16 46.24
C GLY A 337 -32.50 -9.53 44.90
N ALA A 338 -32.04 -10.77 44.77
CA ALA A 338 -31.95 -11.43 43.46
C ALA A 338 -32.32 -12.91 43.64
N ALA A 339 -33.36 -13.35 42.94
CA ALA A 339 -33.85 -14.73 42.93
C ALA A 339 -32.84 -15.69 42.27
N PRO A 340 -32.82 -16.98 42.66
CA PRO A 340 -31.82 -17.93 42.15
C PRO A 340 -32.14 -18.38 40.71
N ALA A 341 -31.13 -18.37 39.84
CA ALA A 341 -31.17 -18.99 38.51
C ALA A 341 -31.00 -20.53 38.63
N PRO A 342 -31.62 -21.32 37.73
CA PRO A 342 -31.61 -22.78 37.81
C PRO A 342 -30.25 -23.40 37.44
N ALA A 343 -29.92 -24.51 38.10
CA ALA A 343 -28.66 -25.24 37.99
C ALA A 343 -28.37 -25.79 36.57
N PRO A 344 -27.11 -25.81 36.14
CA PRO A 344 -26.71 -26.50 34.91
C PRO A 344 -26.72 -28.03 35.08
N ALA A 345 -27.15 -28.73 34.04
CA ALA A 345 -27.28 -30.18 33.96
C ALA A 345 -25.93 -30.93 34.14
N PRO A 346 -25.94 -32.17 34.67
CA PRO A 346 -24.73 -32.95 34.90
C PRO A 346 -24.10 -33.45 33.59
N ALA A 347 -22.77 -33.34 33.49
CA ALA A 347 -21.97 -33.88 32.41
C ALA A 347 -22.00 -35.43 32.39
N PRO A 348 -21.92 -36.08 31.21
CA PRO A 348 -21.91 -37.53 31.11
C PRO A 348 -20.60 -38.13 31.66
N ALA A 349 -20.74 -39.27 32.33
CA ALA A 349 -19.66 -40.01 32.97
C ALA A 349 -18.55 -40.45 31.98
N PRO A 350 -17.27 -40.48 32.41
CA PRO A 350 -16.19 -41.04 31.61
C PRO A 350 -16.30 -42.57 31.53
N ALA A 351 -16.06 -43.11 30.33
CA ALA A 351 -16.00 -44.53 30.07
C ALA A 351 -14.91 -45.20 30.91
N ALA A 352 -15.27 -46.29 31.59
CA ALA A 352 -14.34 -47.16 32.29
C ALA A 352 -13.38 -47.82 31.29
N GLY A 353 -12.06 -47.69 31.50
CA GLY A 353 -11.09 -48.56 30.83
C GLY A 353 -9.73 -48.00 30.43
N ALA A 354 -9.30 -46.81 30.86
CA ALA A 354 -7.95 -46.32 30.60
C ALA A 354 -7.13 -46.22 31.89
N ASP A 355 -6.26 -47.21 32.09
CA ASP A 355 -5.26 -47.24 33.16
C ASP A 355 -4.11 -46.25 32.81
N PRO A 356 -3.88 -45.19 33.59
CA PRO A 356 -2.89 -44.16 33.26
C PRO A 356 -1.42 -44.58 33.47
N PHE A 357 -1.16 -45.84 33.85
CA PHE A 357 0.19 -46.34 34.16
C PHE A 357 0.72 -47.44 33.23
N ALA A 358 0.08 -47.72 32.10
CA ALA A 358 0.61 -48.72 31.15
C ALA A 358 1.88 -48.19 30.43
N PRO A 359 3.01 -48.93 30.44
CA PRO A 359 4.23 -48.53 29.74
C PRO A 359 4.10 -48.73 28.22
N THR A 360 4.50 -47.73 27.46
CA THR A 360 4.54 -47.72 25.99
C THR A 360 5.51 -48.79 25.45
N PRO A 361 5.10 -49.72 24.56
CA PRO A 361 6.05 -50.63 23.93
C PRO A 361 6.85 -49.88 22.86
N GLY A 362 8.17 -49.91 23.03
CA GLY A 362 9.13 -49.31 22.11
C GLY A 362 9.10 -49.96 20.73
N LYS A 363 9.34 -49.12 19.71
CA LYS A 363 9.62 -49.54 18.34
C LYS A 363 10.91 -50.36 18.29
N GLN A 364 10.81 -51.62 17.87
CA GLN A 364 11.67 -52.25 16.86
C GLN A 364 10.85 -53.28 16.09
#